data_AF-A0A1H0RM69-F1
#
_entry.id   AF-A0A1H0RM69-F1
#
_cell.length_a   1.000
_cell.length_b   1.000
_cell.length_c   1.000
_cell.angle_alpha   90.00
_cell.angle_beta   90.00
_cell.angle_gamma   90.00
#
_symmetry.space_group_name_H-M   'P 1'
#
loop_
_entity.id
_entity.type
_entity.pdbx_description
1 polymer ?
#
loop_
_entity_poly.entity_id
_entity_poly.type
_entity_poly.pdbx_seq_one_letter_code
_entity_poly.pdbx_strand_id
1 'polypeptide(L)'
;MNRFLYVFLCLVILSACGLSRNESSPSDIDLNEGMSDTAEDGNQSDEELLVESRSARININHQNGYSRLESEKLVRNYLNINDKSNAIVLFDREENDNYILKVVETTNDNEKSTPYKWYSVNPQTGEVKPYK
;
A
#
# COMPACT_ATOMS: atom_id res chain seq x y z
N MET A 1 -30.03 21.30 42.87
CA MET A 1 -28.91 20.33 42.90
C MET A 1 -29.22 19.00 42.20
N ASN A 2 -30.49 18.55 42.12
CA ASN A 2 -30.84 17.24 41.55
C ASN A 2 -30.55 17.06 40.04
N ARG A 3 -30.40 18.15 39.27
CA ARG A 3 -30.08 18.07 37.82
C ARG A 3 -28.64 17.65 37.52
N PHE A 4 -27.69 17.99 38.40
CA PHE A 4 -26.29 17.57 38.24
C PHE A 4 -26.07 16.11 38.61
N LEU A 5 -26.96 15.54 39.44
CA LEU A 5 -26.89 14.16 39.88
C LEU A 5 -27.16 13.17 38.73
N TYR A 6 -28.07 13.50 37.81
CA TYR A 6 -28.34 12.68 36.62
C TYR A 6 -27.19 12.70 35.61
N VAL A 7 -26.53 13.85 35.44
CA VAL A 7 -25.37 13.97 34.53
C VAL A 7 -24.19 13.16 35.05
N PHE A 8 -23.95 13.17 36.37
CA PHE A 8 -22.88 12.38 36.98
C PHE A 8 -23.18 10.87 36.91
N LEU A 9 -24.44 10.46 37.09
CA LEU A 9 -24.87 9.06 36.97
C LEU A 9 -24.65 8.50 35.56
N CYS A 10 -24.94 9.26 34.50
CA CYS A 10 -24.72 8.83 33.12
C CYS A 10 -23.24 8.66 32.77
N LEU A 11 -22.35 9.44 33.38
CA LEU A 11 -20.91 9.40 33.13
C LEU A 11 -20.24 8.12 33.67
N VAL A 12 -20.76 7.53 34.75
CA VAL A 12 -20.19 6.32 35.38
C VAL A 12 -20.49 5.05 34.56
N ILE A 13 -21.62 4.99 33.86
CA ILE A 13 -22.04 3.81 33.10
C ILE A 13 -21.19 3.63 31.82
N LEU A 14 -20.67 4.72 31.26
CA LEU A 14 -19.82 4.70 30.05
C LEU A 14 -18.40 4.17 30.31
N SER A 15 -17.94 4.17 31.56
CA SER A 15 -16.58 3.73 31.94
C SER A 15 -16.46 2.21 32.18
N ALA A 16 -17.57 1.47 32.16
CA ALA A 16 -17.60 0.06 32.59
C ALA A 16 -17.36 -0.97 31.46
N CYS A 17 -17.15 -0.55 30.20
CA CYS A 17 -16.95 -1.48 29.06
C CYS A 17 -15.47 -1.62 28.63
N GLY A 18 -14.52 -1.56 29.56
CA GLY A 18 -13.09 -1.46 29.22
C GLY A 18 -12.12 -2.42 29.92
N LEU A 19 -12.56 -3.57 30.44
CA LEU A 19 -11.65 -4.61 30.96
C LEU A 19 -12.01 -5.99 30.41
N SER A 20 -11.72 -6.22 29.13
CA SER A 20 -11.51 -7.57 28.62
C SER A 20 -10.09 -7.99 28.96
N ARG A 21 -9.93 -8.53 30.18
CA ARG A 21 -8.75 -9.28 30.61
C ARG A 21 -8.73 -10.58 29.81
N ASN A 22 -7.95 -10.61 28.73
CA ASN A 22 -7.64 -11.85 28.03
C ASN A 22 -6.42 -12.47 28.71
N GLU A 23 -6.66 -13.47 29.55
CA GLU A 23 -5.61 -14.32 30.10
C GLU A 23 -5.11 -15.25 28.99
N SER A 24 -4.06 -14.83 28.28
CA SER A 24 -3.24 -15.76 27.50
C SER A 24 -2.15 -16.31 28.42
N SER A 25 -2.39 -17.53 28.90
CA SER A 25 -1.38 -18.39 29.54
C SER A 25 -0.18 -18.57 28.59
N PRO A 26 1.07 -18.63 29.09
CA PRO A 26 2.25 -18.77 28.26
C PRO A 26 2.31 -20.22 27.76
N SER A 27 1.81 -20.46 26.55
CA SER A 27 2.23 -21.62 25.79
C SER A 27 3.52 -21.24 25.08
N ASP A 28 4.61 -21.87 25.51
CA ASP A 28 5.93 -21.88 24.91
C ASP A 28 5.83 -21.88 23.38
N ILE A 29 6.07 -20.72 22.77
CA ILE A 29 6.46 -20.64 21.37
C ILE A 29 7.96 -20.50 21.42
N ASP A 30 8.58 -21.65 21.24
CA ASP A 30 9.97 -21.88 20.90
C ASP A 30 10.46 -20.75 19.98
N LEU A 31 11.17 -19.78 20.58
CA LEU A 31 12.02 -18.84 19.88
C LEU A 31 13.18 -19.67 19.34
N ASN A 32 12.90 -20.42 18.28
CA ASN A 32 13.91 -21.14 17.54
C ASN A 32 14.79 -20.09 16.88
N GLU A 33 15.83 -19.75 17.63
CA GLU A 33 17.15 -19.42 17.17
C GLU A 33 17.17 -18.45 15.98
N GLY A 34 17.22 -17.17 16.32
CA GLY A 34 18.06 -16.23 15.59
C GLY A 34 19.51 -16.70 15.67
N MET A 35 19.84 -17.75 14.94
CA MET A 35 21.21 -18.19 14.71
C MET A 35 21.67 -17.53 13.43
N SER A 36 22.38 -16.41 13.63
CA SER A 36 23.18 -15.73 12.62
C SER A 36 24.32 -16.65 12.22
N ASP A 37 24.06 -17.63 11.35
CA ASP A 37 25.11 -18.46 10.77
C ASP A 37 25.80 -17.65 9.66
N THR A 38 26.82 -16.90 10.11
CA THR A 38 27.63 -16.02 9.29
C THR A 38 28.82 -16.84 8.81
N ALA A 39 28.60 -17.75 7.86
CA ALA A 39 29.65 -18.58 7.32
C ALA A 39 29.31 -19.15 5.92
N GLU A 40 29.11 -18.30 4.93
CA GLU A 40 29.55 -18.64 3.58
C GLU A 40 29.96 -17.39 2.81
N ASP A 41 31.26 -17.26 2.60
CA ASP A 41 31.93 -16.23 1.81
C ASP A 41 31.60 -16.46 0.33
N GLY A 42 30.51 -15.84 -0.12
CA GLY A 42 30.12 -15.79 -1.52
C GLY A 42 29.62 -14.40 -1.82
N ASN A 43 30.44 -13.60 -2.50
CA ASN A 43 30.11 -12.28 -3.06
C ASN A 43 28.64 -12.17 -3.48
N GLN A 44 27.77 -11.69 -2.58
CA GLN A 44 26.47 -11.17 -2.97
C GLN A 44 26.76 -9.83 -3.62
N SER A 45 26.59 -9.74 -4.93
CA SER A 45 26.78 -8.49 -5.64
C SER A 45 25.70 -7.50 -5.21
N ASP A 46 26.06 -6.22 -5.13
CA ASP A 46 25.15 -5.14 -4.72
C ASP A 46 23.84 -5.12 -5.53
N GLU A 47 23.84 -5.70 -6.73
CA GLU A 47 22.64 -5.89 -7.55
C GLU A 47 21.57 -6.79 -6.90
N GLU A 48 21.95 -7.85 -6.18
CA GLU A 48 20.99 -8.76 -5.54
C GLU A 48 20.28 -8.07 -4.36
N LEU A 49 21.01 -7.25 -3.61
CA LEU A 49 20.49 -6.43 -2.51
C LEU A 49 19.52 -5.33 -3.01
N LEU A 50 19.75 -4.80 -4.21
CA LEU A 50 18.84 -3.84 -4.85
C LEU A 50 17.55 -4.50 -5.37
N VAL A 51 17.61 -5.76 -5.81
CA VAL A 51 16.41 -6.53 -6.23
C VAL A 51 15.53 -6.84 -5.01
N GLU A 52 16.13 -7.18 -3.87
CA GLU A 52 15.38 -7.46 -2.64
C GLU A 52 14.69 -6.20 -2.09
N SER A 53 15.32 -5.03 -2.18
CA SER A 53 14.71 -3.75 -1.76
C SER A 53 13.46 -3.35 -2.57
N ARG A 54 13.40 -3.71 -3.86
CA ARG A 54 12.22 -3.50 -4.71
C ARG A 54 11.10 -4.49 -4.38
N SER A 55 11.46 -5.65 -3.85
CA SER A 55 10.55 -6.74 -3.49
C SER A 55 9.98 -6.57 -2.06
N ALA A 56 10.74 -5.95 -1.15
CA ALA A 56 10.45 -5.85 0.28
C ALA A 56 9.39 -4.79 0.67
N ARG A 57 8.68 -4.18 -0.28
CA ARG A 57 7.54 -3.27 -0.02
C ARG A 57 6.23 -3.68 -0.66
N ILE A 58 6.05 -4.97 -0.96
CA ILE A 58 4.70 -5.50 -1.16
C ILE A 58 4.08 -5.61 0.23
N ASN A 59 3.41 -4.54 0.68
CA ASN A 59 2.57 -4.59 1.87
C ASN A 59 1.36 -5.49 1.54
N ILE A 60 1.53 -6.80 1.77
CA ILE A 60 0.56 -7.86 1.53
C ILE A 60 -0.54 -7.79 2.60
N ASN A 61 -1.31 -6.69 2.62
CA ASN A 61 -2.49 -6.56 3.46
C ASN A 61 -3.69 -5.98 2.70
N HIS A 62 -3.76 -6.24 1.39
CA HIS A 62 -4.92 -5.93 0.55
C HIS A 62 -5.51 -7.24 0.03
N GLN A 63 -6.06 -8.09 0.90
CA GLN A 63 -6.61 -9.39 0.48
C GLN A 63 -7.85 -9.27 -0.43
N ASN A 64 -8.44 -8.08 -0.61
CA ASN A 64 -9.69 -7.89 -1.36
C ASN A 64 -9.67 -6.77 -2.42
N GLY A 65 -8.52 -6.18 -2.76
CA GLY A 65 -8.45 -5.05 -3.69
C GLY A 65 -7.27 -5.12 -4.65
N TYR A 66 -7.35 -4.36 -5.74
CA TYR A 66 -6.27 -4.18 -6.70
C TYR A 66 -5.05 -3.54 -6.02
N SER A 67 -3.90 -4.20 -6.19
CA SER A 67 -2.60 -3.68 -5.84
C SER A 67 -2.18 -2.51 -6.74
N ARG A 68 -1.10 -1.82 -6.37
CA ARG A 68 -0.51 -0.73 -7.17
C ARG A 68 -0.14 -1.20 -8.58
N LEU A 69 0.47 -2.38 -8.68
CA LEU A 69 0.86 -2.99 -9.96
C LEU A 69 -0.36 -3.34 -10.82
N GLU A 70 -1.44 -3.85 -10.20
CA GLU A 70 -2.66 -4.13 -10.94
C GLU A 70 -3.37 -2.84 -11.38
N SER A 71 -3.29 -1.79 -10.59
CA SER A 71 -3.84 -0.48 -10.95
C SER A 71 -3.10 0.15 -12.12
N GLU A 72 -1.79 -0.07 -12.26
CA GLU A 72 -1.04 0.30 -13.46
C GLU A 72 -1.56 -0.44 -14.69
N LYS A 73 -1.85 -1.74 -14.57
CA LYS A 73 -2.45 -2.54 -15.66
C LYS A 73 -3.86 -2.05 -16.00
N LEU A 74 -4.67 -1.67 -15.00
CA LEU A 74 -6.01 -1.11 -15.21
C LEU A 74 -5.96 0.18 -16.03
N VAL A 75 -5.04 1.10 -15.71
CA VAL A 75 -4.87 2.35 -16.47
C VAL A 75 -4.33 2.07 -17.88
N ARG A 76 -3.37 1.14 -18.05
CA ARG A 76 -2.90 0.72 -19.37
C ARG A 76 -4.04 0.19 -20.24
N ASN A 77 -4.88 -0.68 -19.68
CA ASN A 77 -6.04 -1.23 -20.37
C ASN A 77 -7.08 -0.14 -20.69
N TYR A 78 -7.39 0.74 -19.74
CA TYR A 78 -8.33 1.85 -19.92
C TYR A 78 -7.91 2.78 -21.08
N LEU A 79 -6.60 3.01 -21.23
CA LEU A 79 -6.03 3.86 -22.28
C LEU A 79 -5.65 3.09 -23.56
N ASN A 80 -5.90 1.78 -23.60
CA ASN A 80 -5.50 0.90 -24.71
C ASN A 80 -3.99 1.00 -25.05
N ILE A 81 -3.15 1.13 -24.02
CA ILE A 81 -1.69 1.21 -24.13
C ILE A 81 -1.14 -0.21 -24.27
N ASN A 82 -0.67 -0.53 -25.48
CA ASN A 82 0.00 -1.79 -25.77
C ASN A 82 1.51 -1.72 -25.47
N ASP A 83 2.19 -2.87 -25.40
CA ASP A 83 3.64 -2.94 -25.13
C ASP A 83 4.53 -2.23 -26.16
N LYS A 84 3.98 -1.92 -27.34
CA LYS A 84 4.64 -1.15 -28.40
C LYS A 84 4.46 0.37 -28.26
N SER A 85 3.62 0.81 -27.32
CA SER A 85 3.42 2.23 -27.04
C SER A 85 4.63 2.76 -26.27
N ASN A 86 5.04 4.00 -26.57
CA ASN A 86 6.07 4.68 -25.80
C ASN A 86 5.52 5.30 -24.50
N ALA A 87 4.30 4.94 -24.09
CA ALA A 87 3.68 5.42 -22.87
C ALA A 87 4.03 4.53 -21.66
N ILE A 88 4.47 5.18 -20.58
CA ILE A 88 4.79 4.57 -19.30
C ILE A 88 3.73 5.01 -18.29
N VAL A 89 3.13 4.06 -17.59
CA VAL A 89 2.21 4.30 -16.48
C VAL A 89 2.96 4.01 -15.18
N LEU A 90 2.95 4.95 -14.25
CA LEU A 90 3.66 4.86 -12.97
C LEU A 90 2.71 5.23 -11.83
N PHE A 91 2.73 4.46 -10.75
CA PHE A 91 2.15 4.89 -9.48
C PHE A 91 2.85 6.16 -8.95
N ASP A 92 2.07 7.15 -8.50
CA ASP A 92 2.57 8.40 -7.91
C ASP A 92 2.31 8.41 -6.39
N ARG A 93 1.03 8.34 -5.98
CA ARG A 93 0.61 8.43 -4.58
C ARG A 93 -0.77 7.84 -4.32
N GLU A 94 -1.15 7.72 -3.05
CA GLU A 94 -2.52 7.41 -2.63
C GLU A 94 -3.22 8.69 -2.15
N GLU A 95 -4.48 8.88 -2.54
CA GLU A 95 -5.28 10.06 -2.18
C GLU A 95 -6.77 9.70 -2.09
N ASN A 96 -7.40 10.00 -0.96
CA ASN A 96 -8.82 9.69 -0.69
C ASN A 96 -9.18 8.23 -1.01
N ASP A 97 -8.40 7.27 -0.50
CA ASP A 97 -8.56 5.83 -0.76
C ASP A 97 -8.47 5.41 -2.24
N ASN A 98 -7.93 6.26 -3.10
CA ASN A 98 -7.65 5.94 -4.51
C ASN A 98 -6.15 5.98 -4.78
N TYR A 99 -5.70 5.20 -5.75
CA TYR A 99 -4.35 5.30 -6.28
C TYR A 99 -4.31 6.32 -7.40
N ILE A 100 -3.34 7.24 -7.33
CA ILE A 100 -3.09 8.23 -8.36
C ILE A 100 -1.90 7.76 -9.18
N LEU A 101 -2.12 7.63 -10.49
CA LEU A 101 -1.13 7.15 -11.44
C LEU A 101 -0.82 8.25 -12.46
N LYS A 102 0.45 8.35 -12.83
CA LYS A 102 0.96 9.27 -13.84
C LYS A 102 1.25 8.52 -15.12
N VAL A 103 0.79 9.06 -16.24
CA VAL A 103 1.07 8.55 -17.59
C VAL A 103 2.00 9.53 -18.29
N VAL A 104 3.12 9.00 -18.78
CA VAL A 104 4.17 9.75 -19.46
C VAL A 104 4.41 9.12 -20.82
N GLU A 105 4.37 9.92 -21.88
CA GLU A 105 4.81 9.49 -23.21
C GLU A 105 6.28 9.85 -23.41
N THR A 106 7.08 8.86 -23.77
CA THR A 106 8.50 9.05 -24.10
C THR A 106 8.61 9.24 -25.61
N THR A 107 8.91 10.46 -26.06
CA THR A 107 9.34 10.70 -27.44
C THR A 107 10.83 10.34 -27.55
N ASN A 108 11.20 9.59 -28.58
CA ASN A 108 12.60 9.22 -28.84
C ASN A 108 13.45 10.42 -29.30
N ASP A 109 12.82 11.51 -29.69
CA ASP A 109 13.48 12.77 -30.00
C ASP A 109 13.54 13.63 -28.74
N ASN A 110 14.68 14.29 -28.53
CA ASN A 110 14.99 15.22 -27.43
C ASN A 110 14.05 16.46 -27.34
N GLU A 111 12.88 16.40 -27.96
CA GLU A 111 11.83 17.40 -27.91
C GLU A 111 10.80 17.02 -26.84
N LYS A 112 10.80 17.83 -25.78
CA LYS A 112 9.71 18.09 -24.83
C LYS A 112 8.80 16.89 -24.57
N SER A 113 9.05 16.21 -23.44
CA SER A 113 8.11 15.29 -22.80
C SER A 113 6.70 15.87 -22.87
N THR A 114 5.79 15.14 -23.53
CA THR A 114 4.37 15.50 -23.68
C THR A 114 3.74 15.67 -22.28
N PRO A 115 2.67 16.47 -22.15
CA PRO A 115 2.12 16.80 -20.85
C PRO A 115 1.67 15.53 -20.13
N TYR A 116 2.13 15.41 -18.89
CA TYR A 116 1.75 14.34 -17.99
C TYR A 116 0.23 14.34 -17.80
N LYS A 117 -0.39 13.16 -17.88
CA LYS A 117 -1.79 12.97 -17.50
C LYS A 117 -1.85 12.11 -16.25
N TRP A 118 -2.72 12.48 -15.32
CA TRP A 118 -2.95 11.68 -14.13
C TRP A 118 -4.29 10.96 -14.20
N TYR A 119 -4.35 9.80 -13.57
CA TYR A 119 -5.54 8.97 -13.46
C TYR A 119 -5.71 8.52 -12.02
N SER A 120 -6.95 8.48 -11.56
CA SER A 120 -7.35 7.94 -10.27
C SER A 120 -7.90 6.53 -10.48
N VAL A 121 -7.49 5.59 -9.63
CA VAL A 121 -7.98 4.21 -9.61
C VAL A 121 -8.50 3.89 -8.23
N ASN A 122 -9.74 3.45 -8.15
CA ASN A 122 -10.30 2.93 -6.92
C ASN A 122 -9.81 1.47 -6.71
N PRO A 123 -8.99 1.18 -5.68
CA PRO A 123 -8.40 -0.15 -5.49
C PRO A 123 -9.44 -1.22 -5.12
N GLN A 124 -10.63 -0.85 -4.65
CA GLN A 124 -11.67 -1.82 -4.30
C GLN A 124 -12.52 -2.23 -5.53
N THR A 125 -12.74 -1.30 -6.45
CA THR A 125 -13.66 -1.50 -7.59
C THR A 125 -12.95 -1.63 -8.94
N GLY A 126 -11.70 -1.17 -9.04
CA GLY A 126 -10.95 -1.08 -10.28
C GLY A 126 -11.41 0.05 -11.21
N GLU A 127 -12.30 0.93 -10.74
CA GLU A 127 -12.78 2.06 -11.53
C GLU A 127 -11.64 3.04 -11.81
N VAL A 128 -11.43 3.36 -13.10
CA VAL A 128 -10.40 4.30 -13.58
C VAL A 128 -11.06 5.61 -14.04
N LYS A 129 -10.54 6.76 -13.58
CA LYS A 129 -11.01 8.09 -13.99
C LYS A 129 -9.83 9.03 -14.26
N PRO A 130 -9.96 9.99 -15.18
CA PRO A 130 -8.99 11.10 -15.28
C PRO A 130 -8.88 11.83 -13.94
N TYR A 131 -7.66 12.12 -13.51
CA TYR A 131 -7.36 12.89 -12.32
C TYR A 131 -6.84 14.26 -12.75
N LYS A 132 -7.69 15.28 -12.57
CA LYS A 132 -7.48 16.72 -12.83
C LYS A 132 -6.48 17.09 -13.92
#